data_AF-K2CMV8-F1
#
_entry.id   AF-K2CMV8-F1
#
_cell.length_a   1.000
_cell.length_b   1.000
_cell.length_c   1.000
_cell.angle_alpha   90.00
_cell.angle_beta   90.00
_cell.angle_gamma   90.00
#
_symmetry.space_group_name_H-M   'P 1'
#
loop_
_entity.id
_entity.type
_entity.pdbx_description
1 polymer ?
#
loop_
_entity_poly.entity_id
_entity_poly.type
_entity_poly.pdbx_seq_one_letter_code
_entity_poly.pdbx_strand_id
1 'polypeptide(L)'
;PDDIALTSFSILFARHKGDLAELVKGARTIDTLQDGDKILVAEGCTHHRQCDDIGTVKIPRWLRQYTGKQLVFEHSAGFSYPSNLEDYKLVVHCGACMLNRREMQHRILTAKGKTIPIVNYGVLIAHIQGILPRVLQPFPEARQLLG
;
A
#
# COMPACT_ATOMS: atom_id res chain seq x y z
N PRO A 1 2.48 21.59 15.88
CA PRO A 1 1.19 22.33 16.05
C PRO A 1 0.08 21.62 15.26
N ASP A 2 -1.11 21.49 15.84
CA ASP A 2 -2.24 20.75 15.26
C ASP A 2 -3.05 21.59 14.25
N ASP A 3 -2.94 22.91 14.36
CA ASP A 3 -3.53 23.93 13.50
C ASP A 3 -2.84 24.05 12.14
N ILE A 4 -1.57 23.64 12.04
CA ILE A 4 -0.81 23.68 10.79
C ILE A 4 -1.03 22.39 10.01
N ALA A 5 -1.56 22.47 8.79
CA ALA A 5 -1.68 21.32 7.90
C ALA A 5 -0.31 20.66 7.63
N LEU A 6 -0.22 19.34 7.80
CA LEU A 6 0.99 18.56 7.54
C LEU A 6 0.65 17.29 6.77
N THR A 7 1.49 16.97 5.80
CA THR A 7 1.46 15.71 5.05
C THR A 7 2.87 15.34 4.61
N SER A 8 3.04 14.14 4.04
CA SER A 8 4.33 13.69 3.52
C SER A 8 4.35 13.67 2.00
N PHE A 9 5.56 13.70 1.44
CA PHE A 9 5.76 13.48 0.00
C PHE A 9 5.12 12.16 -0.45
N SER A 10 5.20 11.10 0.35
CA SER A 10 4.64 9.79 0.01
C SER A 10 3.11 9.82 -0.14
N ILE A 11 2.40 10.58 0.71
CA ILE A 11 0.94 10.77 0.58
C ILE A 11 0.60 11.62 -0.65
N LEU A 12 1.35 12.70 -0.88
CA LEU A 12 1.20 13.51 -2.09
C LEU A 12 1.41 12.68 -3.36
N PHE A 13 2.43 11.82 -3.38
CA PHE A 13 2.76 10.97 -4.50
C PHE A 13 1.71 9.86 -4.72
N ALA A 14 1.19 9.29 -3.63
CA ALA A 14 0.08 8.34 -3.66
C ALA A 14 -1.16 8.96 -4.35
N ARG A 15 -1.51 10.22 -4.04
CA ARG A 15 -2.59 10.95 -4.71
C ARG A 15 -2.24 11.36 -6.14
N HIS A 16 -0.99 11.72 -6.40
CA HIS A 16 -0.55 12.23 -7.69
C HIS A 16 -0.47 11.14 -8.77
N LYS A 17 0.00 9.93 -8.45
CA LYS A 17 0.06 8.81 -9.40
C LYS A 17 -1.08 7.82 -9.26
N GLY A 18 -1.59 7.62 -8.04
CA GLY A 18 -2.62 6.64 -7.72
C GLY A 18 -3.95 7.27 -7.30
N ASP A 19 -4.72 6.49 -6.57
CA ASP A 19 -6.00 6.87 -5.98
C ASP A 19 -5.86 6.82 -4.46
N LEU A 20 -5.69 7.99 -3.83
CA LEU A 20 -5.45 8.06 -2.39
C LEU A 20 -6.61 7.46 -1.57
N ALA A 21 -7.85 7.63 -2.03
CA ALA A 21 -9.03 7.11 -1.33
C ALA A 21 -9.04 5.57 -1.35
N GLU A 22 -8.77 4.97 -2.51
CA GLU A 22 -8.68 3.50 -2.63
C GLU A 22 -7.52 2.94 -1.80
N LEU A 23 -6.36 3.62 -1.81
CA LEU A 23 -5.20 3.20 -1.03
C LEU A 23 -5.45 3.28 0.48
N VAL A 24 -6.20 4.28 0.95
CA VAL A 24 -6.59 4.39 2.37
C VAL A 24 -7.58 3.29 2.76
N LYS A 25 -8.52 2.93 1.88
CA LYS A 25 -9.42 1.77 2.11
C LYS A 25 -8.61 0.48 2.22
N GLY A 26 -7.63 0.27 1.35
CA GLY A 26 -6.75 -0.89 1.43
C GLY A 26 -5.91 -0.93 2.70
N ALA A 27 -5.50 0.22 3.24
CA ALA A 27 -4.77 0.29 4.51
C ALA A 27 -5.60 -0.24 5.68
N ARG A 28 -6.92 0.00 5.70
CA ARG A 28 -7.82 -0.52 6.75
C ARG A 28 -7.91 -2.05 6.78
N THR A 29 -7.68 -2.72 5.64
CA THR A 29 -7.65 -4.18 5.60
C THR A 29 -6.56 -4.75 6.50
N ILE A 30 -5.47 -4.01 6.74
CA ILE A 30 -4.35 -4.43 7.60
C ILE A 30 -4.84 -4.81 9.01
N ASP A 31 -5.80 -4.06 9.55
CA ASP A 31 -6.33 -4.26 10.92
C ASP A 31 -7.19 -5.53 11.04
N THR A 32 -7.58 -6.12 9.91
CA THR A 32 -8.45 -7.29 9.84
C THR A 32 -7.75 -8.55 9.33
N LEU A 33 -6.43 -8.46 9.08
CA LEU A 33 -5.64 -9.59 8.63
C LEU A 33 -5.58 -10.70 9.69
N GLN A 34 -5.52 -11.94 9.20
CA GLN A 34 -5.50 -13.16 9.99
C GLN A 34 -4.23 -13.98 9.70
N ASP A 35 -3.97 -14.96 10.56
CA ASP A 35 -2.89 -15.91 10.32
C ASP A 35 -3.13 -16.69 9.02
N GLY A 36 -2.09 -16.85 8.20
CA GLY A 36 -2.18 -17.51 6.91
C GLY A 36 -2.65 -16.63 5.76
N ASP A 37 -3.11 -15.39 5.99
CA ASP A 37 -3.48 -14.48 4.91
C ASP A 37 -2.29 -14.23 3.98
N LYS A 38 -2.56 -14.30 2.68
CA LYS A 38 -1.58 -14.06 1.62
C LYS A 38 -1.51 -12.59 1.26
N ILE A 39 -0.31 -12.03 1.25
CA ILE A 39 -0.03 -10.64 0.92
C ILE A 39 0.89 -10.58 -0.29
N LEU A 40 0.44 -9.92 -1.35
CA LEU A 40 1.28 -9.67 -2.53
C LEU A 40 2.04 -8.37 -2.35
N VAL A 41 3.37 -8.42 -2.31
CA VAL A 41 4.19 -7.21 -2.44
C VAL A 41 4.57 -7.02 -3.91
N ALA A 42 4.05 -5.96 -4.52
CA ALA A 42 4.16 -5.72 -5.96
C ALA A 42 5.00 -4.50 -6.31
N GLU A 43 6.03 -4.70 -7.13
CA GLU A 43 6.93 -3.65 -7.61
C GLU A 43 6.73 -3.37 -9.09
N GLY A 44 6.56 -2.09 -9.44
CA GLY A 44 6.28 -1.66 -10.81
C GLY A 44 7.49 -1.70 -11.76
N CYS A 45 8.65 -2.11 -11.27
CA CYS A 45 9.92 -2.07 -11.99
C CYS A 45 10.77 -3.28 -11.62
N THR A 46 11.68 -3.67 -12.51
CA THR A 46 12.53 -4.85 -12.38
C THR A 46 13.95 -4.53 -11.89
N HIS A 47 14.20 -3.30 -11.41
CA HIS A 47 15.54 -2.89 -11.01
C HIS A 47 16.03 -3.66 -9.77
N HIS A 48 17.36 -3.69 -9.62
CA HIS A 48 18.05 -4.58 -8.70
C HIS A 48 17.70 -4.28 -7.23
N ARG A 49 17.25 -5.32 -6.51
CA ARG A 49 16.91 -5.26 -5.10
C ARG A 49 18.20 -5.15 -4.28
N GLN A 50 18.27 -4.14 -3.41
CA GLN A 50 19.39 -4.00 -2.47
C GLN A 50 19.17 -4.93 -1.26
N CYS A 51 20.26 -5.28 -0.56
CA CYS A 51 20.13 -5.90 0.75
C CYS A 51 19.35 -4.96 1.69
N ASP A 52 18.43 -5.51 2.50
CA ASP A 52 17.49 -4.75 3.36
C ASP A 52 16.49 -3.84 2.63
N ASP A 53 16.08 -4.24 1.42
CA ASP A 53 15.07 -3.52 0.66
C ASP A 53 13.73 -3.38 1.40
N ILE A 54 13.07 -2.24 1.18
CA ILE A 54 11.80 -1.89 1.82
C ILE A 54 10.74 -2.93 1.49
N GLY A 55 10.62 -3.34 0.22
CA GLY A 55 9.57 -4.23 -0.24
C GLY A 55 9.74 -5.66 0.25
N THR A 56 10.94 -6.21 0.19
CA THR A 56 11.19 -7.63 0.52
C THR A 56 11.47 -7.89 1.99
N VAL A 57 11.97 -6.91 2.74
CA VAL A 57 12.39 -7.12 4.14
C VAL A 57 11.55 -6.30 5.11
N LYS A 58 11.52 -4.96 4.93
CA LYS A 58 10.96 -4.08 5.96
C LYS A 58 9.43 -4.15 6.04
N ILE A 59 8.76 -4.11 4.89
CA ILE A 59 7.29 -4.19 4.81
C ILE A 59 6.76 -5.49 5.42
N PRO A 60 7.24 -6.69 5.04
CA PRO A 60 6.80 -7.94 5.67
C PRO A 60 7.04 -7.96 7.18
N ARG A 61 8.21 -7.51 7.63
CA ARG A 61 8.53 -7.44 9.07
C ARG A 61 7.58 -6.51 9.82
N TRP A 62 7.37 -5.29 9.30
CA TRP A 62 6.51 -4.31 9.95
C TRP A 62 5.05 -4.74 9.98
N LEU A 63 4.53 -5.36 8.92
CA LEU A 63 3.16 -5.89 8.92
C LEU A 63 2.98 -7.00 9.97
N ARG A 64 3.93 -7.93 10.08
CA ARG A 64 3.89 -8.97 11.13
C ARG A 64 3.95 -8.36 12.53
N GLN A 65 4.83 -7.38 12.74
CA GLN A 65 4.97 -6.68 14.03
C GLN A 65 3.71 -5.92 14.41
N TYR A 66 3.10 -5.21 13.45
CA TYR A 66 1.89 -4.42 13.67
C TYR A 66 0.67 -5.30 13.95
N THR A 67 0.46 -6.34 13.14
CA THR A 67 -0.74 -7.20 13.22
C THR A 67 -0.62 -8.30 14.28
N GLY A 68 0.60 -8.68 14.64
CA GLY A 68 0.87 -9.88 15.46
C GLY A 68 0.55 -11.20 14.75
N LYS A 69 0.37 -11.19 13.42
CA LYS A 69 -0.06 -12.35 12.61
C LYS A 69 1.07 -13.01 11.83
N GLN A 70 0.93 -14.31 11.58
CA GLN A 70 1.78 -15.11 10.70
C GLN A 70 1.28 -15.02 9.25
N LEU A 71 1.67 -13.93 8.58
CA LEU A 71 1.29 -13.65 7.20
C LEU A 71 2.21 -14.34 6.19
N VAL A 72 1.64 -14.76 5.05
CA VAL A 72 2.34 -15.33 3.90
C VAL A 72 2.61 -14.23 2.89
N PHE A 73 3.88 -14.03 2.50
CA PHE A 73 4.25 -12.99 1.55
C PHE A 73 4.73 -13.60 0.24
N GLU A 74 4.18 -13.11 -0.87
CA GLU A 74 4.69 -13.38 -2.22
C GLU A 74 5.11 -12.05 -2.86
N HIS A 75 6.10 -12.10 -3.74
CA HIS A 75 6.69 -10.91 -4.35
C HIS A 75 6.56 -10.95 -5.86
N SER A 76 6.16 -9.83 -6.45
CA SER A 76 6.15 -9.64 -7.91
C SER A 76 6.90 -8.37 -8.27
N ALA A 77 7.58 -8.39 -9.42
CA ALA A 77 8.25 -7.24 -10.00
C ALA A 77 8.03 -7.21 -11.50
N GLY A 78 7.83 -6.02 -12.06
CA GLY A 78 7.63 -5.81 -13.49
C GLY A 78 6.20 -5.36 -13.82
N PHE A 79 5.77 -5.62 -15.06
CA PHE A 79 4.66 -4.90 -15.70
C PHE A 79 3.25 -5.36 -15.29
N SER A 80 3.09 -6.57 -14.76
CA SER A 80 1.78 -7.14 -14.44
C SER A 80 1.77 -7.84 -13.08
N TYR A 81 0.56 -8.00 -12.52
CA TYR A 81 0.34 -8.89 -11.40
C TYR A 81 0.43 -10.36 -11.83
N PRO A 82 0.70 -11.28 -10.88
CA PRO A 82 0.58 -12.71 -11.16
C PRO A 82 -0.87 -13.08 -11.49
N SER A 83 -1.08 -14.17 -12.23
CA SER A 83 -2.40 -14.63 -12.67
C SER A 83 -3.34 -14.96 -11.51
N ASN A 84 -2.78 -15.41 -10.38
CA ASN A 84 -3.48 -15.78 -9.17
C ASN A 84 -3.75 -14.60 -8.21
N LEU A 85 -3.98 -13.40 -8.74
CA LEU A 85 -4.21 -12.19 -7.93
C LEU A 85 -5.36 -12.33 -6.91
N GLU A 86 -6.34 -13.19 -7.18
CA GLU A 86 -7.50 -13.41 -6.31
C GLU A 86 -7.17 -14.23 -5.05
N ASP A 87 -6.00 -14.86 -5.00
CA ASP A 87 -5.54 -15.61 -3.82
C ASP A 87 -5.08 -14.70 -2.67
N TYR A 88 -4.85 -13.41 -2.94
CA TYR A 88 -4.28 -12.48 -1.97
C TYR A 88 -5.35 -11.72 -1.20
N LYS A 89 -5.14 -11.57 0.11
CA LYS A 89 -5.97 -10.75 0.98
C LYS A 89 -5.70 -9.25 0.81
N LEU A 90 -4.48 -8.89 0.44
CA LEU A 90 -4.03 -7.51 0.28
C LEU A 90 -2.88 -7.44 -0.73
N VAL A 91 -2.94 -6.45 -1.62
CA VAL A 91 -1.81 -6.02 -2.44
C VAL A 91 -1.13 -4.85 -1.77
N VAL A 92 0.18 -4.96 -1.54
CA VAL A 92 1.04 -3.88 -1.10
C VAL A 92 1.93 -3.46 -2.26
N HIS A 93 1.57 -2.36 -2.91
CA HIS A 93 2.29 -1.86 -4.08
C HIS A 93 3.41 -0.89 -3.69
N CYS A 94 4.52 -0.90 -4.42
CA CYS A 94 5.57 0.10 -4.26
C CYS A 94 5.06 1.54 -4.54
N GLY A 95 5.89 2.54 -4.27
CA GLY A 95 5.57 3.94 -4.56
C GLY A 95 5.39 4.27 -6.05
N ALA A 96 5.71 3.34 -6.97
CA ALA A 96 5.58 3.53 -8.42
C ALA A 96 6.42 4.69 -8.96
N CYS A 97 7.64 4.87 -8.45
CA CYS A 97 8.56 5.92 -8.90
C CYS A 97 8.84 5.83 -10.41
N MET A 98 9.00 4.62 -10.92
CA MET A 98 9.30 4.34 -12.34
C MET A 98 8.06 4.22 -13.24
N LEU A 99 6.85 4.22 -12.69
CA LEU A 99 5.60 4.13 -13.49
C LEU A 99 5.01 5.50 -13.74
N ASN A 100 4.31 5.68 -14.86
CA ASN A 100 3.46 6.85 -15.07
C ASN A 100 2.09 6.71 -14.34
N ARG A 101 1.30 7.79 -14.35
CA ARG A 101 -0.03 7.81 -13.69
C ARG A 101 -0.97 6.77 -14.28
N ARG A 102 -1.00 6.58 -15.61
CA ARG A 102 -1.90 5.62 -16.27
C ARG A 102 -1.61 4.19 -15.86
N GLU A 103 -0.33 3.83 -15.78
CA GLU A 103 0.13 2.50 -15.36
C GLU A 103 -0.23 2.22 -13.89
N MET A 104 0.01 3.18 -12.99
CA MET A 104 -0.35 3.01 -11.59
C MET A 104 -1.87 2.92 -11.40
N GLN A 105 -2.64 3.75 -12.10
CA GLN A 105 -4.10 3.69 -12.08
C GLN A 105 -4.63 2.35 -12.60
N HIS A 106 -4.08 1.85 -13.71
CA HIS A 106 -4.46 0.54 -14.24
C HIS A 106 -4.29 -0.55 -13.19
N ARG A 107 -3.16 -0.57 -12.47
CA ARG A 107 -2.91 -1.54 -11.40
C ARG A 107 -3.88 -1.45 -10.22
N ILE A 108 -4.24 -0.23 -9.81
CA ILE A 108 -5.27 -0.04 -8.77
C ILE A 108 -6.62 -0.59 -9.26
N LEU A 109 -7.00 -0.25 -10.50
CA LEU A 109 -8.25 -0.71 -11.10
C LEU A 109 -8.28 -2.23 -11.30
N THR A 110 -7.16 -2.87 -11.63
CA THR A 110 -7.07 -4.33 -11.76
C THR A 110 -7.30 -5.03 -10.41
N ALA A 111 -6.66 -4.56 -9.34
CA ALA A 111 -6.88 -5.11 -8.01
C ALA A 111 -8.33 -4.89 -7.54
N LYS A 112 -8.81 -3.66 -7.68
CA LYS A 112 -10.19 -3.27 -7.36
C LYS A 112 -11.24 -4.05 -8.14
N GLY A 113 -11.02 -4.29 -9.43
CA GLY A 113 -11.94 -5.05 -10.28
C GLY A 113 -12.07 -6.53 -9.89
N LYS A 114 -11.04 -7.07 -9.21
CA LYS A 114 -11.05 -8.40 -8.58
C LYS A 114 -11.44 -8.34 -7.10
N THR A 115 -11.87 -7.20 -6.60
CA THR A 115 -12.23 -6.96 -5.19
C THR A 115 -11.07 -7.22 -4.22
N ILE A 116 -9.83 -7.04 -4.69
CA ILE A 116 -8.64 -7.22 -3.87
C ILE A 116 -8.20 -5.85 -3.34
N PRO A 117 -8.17 -5.65 -2.00
CA PRO A 117 -7.67 -4.41 -1.41
C PRO A 117 -6.25 -4.12 -1.83
N ILE A 118 -5.95 -2.84 -2.05
CA ILE A 118 -4.62 -2.38 -2.43
C ILE A 118 -4.20 -1.18 -1.59
N VAL A 119 -2.97 -1.21 -1.09
CA VAL A 119 -2.31 -0.09 -0.40
C VAL A 119 -0.92 0.09 -0.99
N ASN A 120 -0.34 1.29 -0.89
CA ASN A 120 1.05 1.50 -1.30
C ASN A 120 1.97 1.66 -0.07
N TYR A 121 3.28 1.57 -0.27
CA TYR A 121 4.25 1.66 0.84
C TYR A 121 4.05 2.92 1.69
N GLY A 122 3.83 4.08 1.06
CA GLY A 122 3.67 5.35 1.78
C GLY A 122 2.47 5.38 2.72
N VAL A 123 1.30 4.96 2.23
CA VAL A 123 0.06 4.93 3.01
C VAL A 123 0.14 3.83 4.07
N LEU A 124 0.68 2.65 3.73
CA LEU A 124 0.89 1.55 4.67
C LEU A 124 1.78 2.00 5.82
N ILE A 125 2.95 2.58 5.54
CA ILE A 125 3.89 3.04 6.57
C ILE A 125 3.23 4.06 7.49
N ALA A 126 2.47 5.02 6.94
CA ALA A 126 1.74 5.99 7.73
C ALA A 126 0.67 5.34 8.62
N HIS A 127 -0.01 4.29 8.13
CA HIS A 127 -1.01 3.52 8.88
C HIS A 127 -0.37 2.80 10.08
N ILE A 128 0.65 1.99 9.83
CA ILE A 128 1.31 1.19 10.88
C ILE A 128 2.01 2.05 11.94
N GLN A 129 2.46 3.27 11.57
CA GLN A 129 3.07 4.22 12.50
C GLN A 129 2.04 5.06 13.26
N GLY A 130 0.74 4.90 12.98
CA GLY A 130 -0.33 5.66 13.64
C GLY A 130 -0.43 7.13 13.22
N ILE A 131 0.27 7.53 12.16
CA ILE A 131 0.29 8.93 11.68
C ILE A 131 -0.65 9.19 10.51
N LEU A 132 -1.30 8.16 9.96
CA LEU A 132 -2.20 8.29 8.80
C LEU A 132 -3.30 9.36 8.99
N PRO A 133 -4.03 9.44 10.13
CA PRO A 133 -5.03 10.49 10.33
C PRO A 133 -4.44 11.90 10.26
N ARG A 134 -3.20 12.08 10.74
CA ARG A 134 -2.50 13.36 10.77
C ARG A 134 -2.08 13.80 9.38
N VAL A 135 -1.49 12.90 8.59
CA VAL A 135 -0.99 13.21 7.24
C VAL A 135 -2.09 13.30 6.19
N LEU A 136 -3.30 12.82 6.51
CA LEU A 136 -4.51 13.00 5.70
C LEU A 136 -5.32 14.27 6.04
N GLN A 137 -4.90 15.07 7.04
CA GLN A 137 -5.60 16.33 7.38
C GLN A 137 -5.85 17.24 6.15
N PRO A 138 -4.91 17.40 5.20
CA PRO A 138 -5.14 18.22 4.00
C PRO A 138 -6.05 17.56 2.95
N PHE A 139 -6.50 16.32 3.15
CA PHE A 139 -7.31 15.52 2.20
C PHE A 139 -8.58 15.00 2.88
N PRO A 140 -9.60 15.85 3.10
CA PRO A 140 -10.79 15.50 3.88
C PRO A 140 -11.52 14.25 3.37
N GLU A 141 -11.67 14.12 2.05
CA GLU A 141 -12.32 12.97 1.41
C GLU A 141 -11.62 11.64 1.73
N ALA A 142 -10.28 11.63 1.70
CA ALA A 142 -9.51 10.44 2.05
C ALA A 142 -9.53 10.19 3.57
N ARG A 143 -9.48 11.25 4.39
CA ARG A 143 -9.50 11.15 5.85
C ARG A 143 -10.82 10.58 6.38
N GLN A 144 -11.94 10.95 5.77
CA GLN A 144 -13.27 10.43 6.15
C GLN A 144 -13.35 8.91 6.08
N LEU A 145 -12.55 8.28 5.21
CA LEU A 145 -12.54 6.83 5.04
C LEU A 145 -11.89 6.09 6.22
N LEU A 146 -11.24 6.76 7.16
CA LEU A 146 -10.64 6.15 8.36
C LEU A 146 -11.67 5.81 9.45
N GLY A 147 -12.86 6.43 9.42
CA GLY A 147 -13.99 6.17 10.32
C GLY A 147 -15.00 5.24 9.68
#